data_AF-A0A5J4TBS4-F1
#
_entry.id   AF-A0A5J4TBS4-F1
#
_cell.length_a   1.000
_cell.length_b   1.000
_cell.length_c   1.000
_cell.angle_alpha   90.00
_cell.angle_beta   90.00
_cell.angle_gamma   90.00
#
_symmetry.space_group_name_H-M   'P 1'
#
loop_
_entity.id
_entity.type
_entity.pdbx_description
1 polymer ?
#
loop_
_entity_poly.entity_id
_entity_poly.type
_entity_poly.pdbx_seq_one_letter_code
_entity_poly.pdbx_strand_id
1 'polypeptide(L)'
;MEPVVEPIIEPQVGSSVEPKVEAPKQGRPRKYQTEEDAKEKERVQRKQFKQRLREKQKVFKSGISELQLSAQKLLNKVVLSKEDLIKILEIIEGGPKEQIDESPEAEVSVCV
;
A
#
# COMPACT_ATOMS: atom_id res chain seq x y z
N MET A 1 6.04 -22.80 63.27
CA MET A 1 5.00 -21.78 63.04
C MET A 1 4.71 -21.78 61.55
N GLU A 2 3.64 -22.47 61.16
CA GLU A 2 3.15 -22.51 59.77
C GLU A 2 1.79 -21.80 59.75
N PRO A 3 1.53 -20.86 58.82
CA PRO A 3 0.27 -20.15 58.78
C PRO A 3 -0.82 -20.98 58.10
N VAL A 4 -1.97 -21.06 58.77
CA VAL A 4 -3.23 -21.65 58.31
C VAL A 4 -3.75 -20.88 57.10
N VAL A 5 -4.03 -21.59 55.99
CA VAL A 5 -4.69 -21.04 54.80
C VAL A 5 -6.19 -21.27 54.94
N GLU A 6 -6.96 -20.21 55.16
CA GLU A 6 -8.42 -20.24 55.09
C GLU A 6 -8.90 -20.34 53.63
N PRO A 7 -9.99 -21.08 53.34
CA PRO A 7 -10.50 -21.23 51.98
C PRO A 7 -11.24 -19.96 51.51
N ILE A 8 -10.77 -19.40 50.40
CA ILE A 8 -11.44 -18.35 49.63
C ILE A 8 -12.80 -18.86 49.13
N ILE A 9 -13.87 -18.26 49.63
CA ILE A 9 -15.24 -18.48 49.13
C ILE A 9 -15.44 -17.60 47.91
N GLU A 10 -15.50 -18.20 46.72
CA GLU A 10 -15.95 -17.53 45.49
C GLU A 10 -17.43 -17.14 45.62
N PRO A 11 -17.84 -15.90 45.33
CA PRO A 11 -19.25 -15.57 45.21
C PRO A 11 -19.80 -16.11 43.88
N GLN A 12 -20.60 -17.18 43.96
CA GLN A 12 -21.44 -17.63 42.84
C GLN A 12 -22.40 -16.50 42.42
N VAL A 13 -22.20 -15.97 41.21
CA VAL A 13 -23.13 -15.02 40.59
C VAL A 13 -24.22 -15.81 39.87
N GLY A 14 -25.26 -16.18 40.61
CA GLY A 14 -26.50 -16.72 40.03
C GLY A 14 -27.20 -15.66 39.19
N SER A 15 -27.25 -15.85 37.87
CA SER A 15 -28.03 -15.02 36.95
C SER A 15 -29.52 -15.35 37.09
N SER A 16 -30.19 -14.70 38.04
CA SER A 16 -31.65 -14.67 38.09
C SER A 16 -32.16 -13.71 37.00
N VAL A 17 -32.85 -14.25 36.00
CA VAL A 17 -33.54 -13.50 34.94
C VAL A 17 -34.84 -12.97 35.54
N GLU A 18 -34.85 -11.68 35.92
CA GLU A 18 -36.08 -10.93 36.17
C GLU A 18 -36.22 -9.79 35.14
N PRO A 19 -37.43 -9.57 34.57
CA PRO A 19 -37.68 -8.46 33.67
C PRO A 19 -37.74 -7.16 34.48
N LYS A 20 -36.59 -6.46 34.56
CA LYS A 20 -36.43 -5.26 35.37
C LYS A 20 -37.03 -4.05 34.66
N VAL A 21 -38.27 -3.71 35.04
CA VAL A 21 -38.92 -2.43 34.73
C VAL A 21 -38.07 -1.27 35.27
N GLU A 22 -37.99 -0.21 34.46
CA GLU A 22 -37.05 0.90 34.54
C GLU A 22 -37.07 1.68 35.86
N ALA A 23 -35.89 1.83 36.47
CA ALA A 23 -35.61 2.94 37.38
C ALA A 23 -34.73 3.97 36.62
N PRO A 24 -34.86 5.29 36.88
CA PRO A 24 -34.06 6.31 36.22
C PRO A 24 -32.60 6.18 36.67
N LYS A 25 -31.79 5.46 35.89
CA LYS A 25 -30.36 5.31 36.14
C LYS A 25 -29.68 6.63 35.82
N GLN A 26 -29.56 7.52 36.81
CA GLN A 26 -28.68 8.68 36.72
C GLN A 26 -27.23 8.17 36.65
N GLY A 27 -26.66 8.25 35.45
CA GLY A 27 -25.34 7.74 35.09
C GLY A 27 -25.14 7.78 33.57
N ARG A 28 -23.94 7.45 33.10
CA ARG A 28 -23.64 7.41 31.66
C ARG A 28 -24.65 6.48 30.95
N PRO A 29 -25.33 6.94 29.89
CA PRO A 29 -26.26 6.10 29.15
C PRO A 29 -25.62 4.77 28.75
N ARG A 30 -26.32 3.66 29.04
CA ARG A 30 -25.88 2.34 28.62
C ARG A 30 -25.78 2.31 27.08
N LYS A 31 -24.71 1.72 26.56
CA LYS A 31 -24.46 1.63 25.10
C LYS A 31 -25.44 0.70 24.39
N TYR A 32 -26.02 -0.25 25.11
CA TYR A 32 -27.02 -1.23 24.64
C TYR A 32 -28.11 -1.40 25.71
N GLN A 33 -29.36 -1.56 25.27
CA GLN A 33 -30.51 -1.79 26.14
C GLN A 33 -30.68 -3.29 26.47
N THR A 34 -30.49 -4.17 25.48
CA THR A 34 -30.52 -5.62 25.64
C THR A 34 -29.18 -6.26 25.29
N GLU A 35 -28.97 -7.50 25.76
CA GLU A 35 -27.80 -8.31 25.38
C GLU A 35 -27.83 -8.69 23.89
N GLU A 36 -29.02 -8.91 23.34
CA GLU A 36 -29.22 -9.21 21.93
C GLU A 36 -28.79 -8.04 21.03
N ASP A 37 -29.13 -6.80 21.41
CA ASP A 37 -28.67 -5.60 20.71
C ASP A 37 -27.14 -5.46 20.73
N ALA A 38 -26.51 -5.79 21.85
CA ALA A 38 -25.05 -5.74 21.99
C ALA A 38 -24.39 -6.76 21.04
N LYS A 39 -24.91 -7.98 21.01
CA LYS A 39 -24.42 -9.07 20.16
C LYS A 39 -24.64 -8.79 18.68
N GLU A 40 -25.80 -8.24 18.30
CA GLU A 40 -26.07 -7.88 16.91
C GLU A 40 -25.15 -6.73 16.45
N LYS A 41 -24.92 -5.70 17.28
CA LYS A 41 -23.97 -4.64 16.91
C LYS A 41 -22.53 -5.15 16.86
N GLU A 42 -22.12 -6.06 17.73
CA GLU A 42 -20.81 -6.71 17.62
C GLU A 42 -20.68 -7.48 16.30
N ARG A 43 -21.72 -8.25 15.92
CA ARG A 43 -21.76 -8.99 14.66
C ARG A 43 -21.67 -8.04 13.46
N VAL A 44 -22.41 -6.94 13.47
CA VAL A 44 -22.37 -5.90 12.42
C VAL A 44 -21.01 -5.26 12.34
N GLN A 45 -20.41 -4.85 13.47
CA GLN A 45 -19.07 -4.26 13.49
C GLN A 45 -18.02 -5.22 12.93
N ARG A 46 -18.07 -6.51 13.32
CA ARG A 46 -17.18 -7.54 12.81
C ARG A 46 -17.32 -7.74 11.30
N LYS A 47 -18.56 -7.74 10.78
CA LYS A 47 -18.83 -7.83 9.34
C LYS A 47 -18.28 -6.62 8.59
N GLN A 48 -18.58 -5.41 9.06
CA GLN A 48 -18.11 -4.16 8.44
C GLN A 48 -16.59 -4.08 8.45
N PHE A 49 -15.93 -4.45 9.55
CA PHE A 49 -14.48 -4.48 9.62
C PHE A 49 -13.87 -5.43 8.57
N LYS A 50 -14.39 -6.66 8.48
CA LYS A 50 -13.93 -7.63 7.47
C LYS A 50 -14.19 -7.16 6.04
N GLN A 51 -15.34 -6.51 5.81
CA GLN A 51 -15.66 -5.93 4.51
C GLN A 51 -14.67 -4.84 4.12
N ARG A 52 -14.45 -3.85 5.00
CA ARG A 52 -13.48 -2.77 4.77
C ARG A 52 -12.07 -3.31 4.54
N LEU A 53 -11.68 -4.36 5.26
CA LEU A 53 -10.38 -5.01 5.06
C LEU A 53 -10.27 -5.60 3.64
N ARG A 54 -11.30 -6.32 3.18
CA ARG A 54 -11.33 -6.90 1.83
C ARG A 54 -11.32 -5.83 0.74
N GLU A 55 -12.10 -4.76 0.92
CA GLU A 55 -12.13 -3.63 -0.01
C GLU A 55 -10.77 -2.95 -0.10
N LYS A 56 -10.12 -2.66 1.04
CA LYS A 56 -8.77 -2.11 1.06
C LYS A 56 -7.76 -3.01 0.34
N GLN A 57 -7.81 -4.33 0.59
CA GLN A 57 -6.94 -5.28 -0.10
C GLN A 57 -7.21 -5.34 -1.61
N LYS A 58 -8.49 -5.29 -2.02
CA LYS A 58 -8.88 -5.29 -3.43
C LYS A 58 -8.35 -4.06 -4.15
N VAL A 59 -8.58 -2.87 -3.56
CA VAL A 59 -8.10 -1.59 -4.09
C VAL A 59 -6.57 -1.55 -4.15
N PHE A 60 -5.88 -2.04 -3.13
CA PHE A 60 -4.42 -2.11 -3.12
C PHE A 60 -3.88 -2.98 -4.26
N LYS A 61 -4.44 -4.18 -4.45
CA LYS A 61 -4.04 -5.09 -5.54
C LYS A 61 -4.33 -4.50 -6.91
N SER A 62 -5.50 -3.89 -7.11
CA SER A 62 -5.82 -3.25 -8.39
C SER A 62 -4.92 -2.04 -8.66
N GLY A 63 -4.61 -1.23 -7.65
CA GLY A 63 -3.70 -0.09 -7.77
C GLY A 63 -2.28 -0.51 -8.13
N ILE A 64 -1.76 -1.61 -7.55
CA ILE A 64 -0.48 -2.18 -7.97
C ILE A 64 -0.52 -2.60 -9.44
N SER A 65 -1.56 -3.33 -9.83
CA SER A 65 -1.69 -3.81 -11.21
C SER A 65 -1.75 -2.65 -12.22
N GLU A 66 -2.44 -1.57 -11.86
CA GLU A 66 -2.53 -0.36 -12.69
C GLU A 66 -1.18 0.35 -12.79
N LEU A 67 -0.49 0.52 -11.66
CA LEU A 67 0.84 1.12 -11.63
C LEU A 67 1.84 0.31 -12.45
N GLN A 68 1.86 -1.01 -12.31
CA GLN A 68 2.68 -1.91 -13.11
C GLN A 68 2.40 -1.76 -14.60
N LEU A 69 1.13 -1.74 -15.01
CA LEU A 69 0.75 -1.57 -16.41
C LEU A 69 1.20 -0.20 -16.95
N SER A 70 1.09 0.86 -16.15
CA SER A 70 1.56 2.21 -16.53
C SER A 70 3.08 2.25 -16.73
N ALA A 71 3.84 1.65 -15.81
CA ALA A 71 5.30 1.54 -15.91
C ALA A 71 5.69 0.72 -17.14
N GLN A 72 5.02 -0.41 -17.39
CA GLN A 72 5.25 -1.24 -18.58
C GLN A 72 4.98 -0.47 -19.89
N LYS A 73 3.89 0.32 -19.96
CA LYS A 73 3.60 1.18 -21.12
C LYS A 73 4.69 2.22 -21.36
N LEU A 74 5.20 2.84 -20.28
CA LEU A 74 6.28 3.81 -20.38
C LEU A 74 7.57 3.15 -20.87
N LEU A 75 7.93 2.00 -20.31
CA LEU A 75 9.09 1.22 -20.75
C LEU A 75 8.95 0.83 -22.22
N ASN A 76 7.80 0.30 -22.64
CA ASN A 76 7.55 -0.07 -24.04
C ASN A 76 7.66 1.12 -25.01
N LYS A 77 7.37 2.35 -24.57
CA LYS A 77 7.60 3.57 -25.37
C LYS A 77 9.10 3.91 -25.50
N VAL A 78 9.91 3.52 -24.52
CA VAL A 78 11.35 3.81 -24.43
C VAL A 78 12.20 2.65 -24.97
N VAL A 79 11.59 1.50 -25.30
CA VAL A 79 12.30 0.41 -26.00
C VAL A 79 12.67 0.90 -27.40
N LEU A 80 13.93 1.29 -27.57
CA LEU A 80 14.51 1.59 -28.87
C LEU A 80 14.43 0.33 -29.72
N SER A 81 13.86 0.46 -30.91
CA SER A 81 13.82 -0.63 -31.88
C SER A 81 15.24 -0.90 -32.41
N LYS A 82 15.45 -2.07 -33.03
CA LYS A 82 16.74 -2.36 -33.68
C LYS A 82 17.12 -1.28 -34.71
N GLU A 83 16.13 -0.71 -35.39
CA GLU A 83 16.31 0.37 -36.36
C GLU A 83 16.75 1.68 -35.69
N ASP A 84 16.22 1.99 -34.50
CA ASP A 84 16.64 3.17 -33.73
C ASP A 84 18.07 3.00 -33.20
N LEU A 85 18.44 1.78 -32.76
CA LEU A 85 19.81 1.47 -32.35
C LEU A 85 20.79 1.59 -33.53
N ILE A 86 20.40 1.15 -34.73
CA ILE A 86 21.20 1.31 -35.96
C ILE A 86 21.36 2.78 -36.31
N LYS A 87 20.29 3.59 -36.29
CA LYS A 87 20.38 5.04 -36.54
C LYS A 87 21.26 5.77 -35.52
N ILE A 88 21.16 5.40 -34.24
CA ILE A 88 22.03 5.97 -33.19
C ILE A 88 23.50 5.60 -33.45
N LEU A 89 23.78 4.36 -33.85
CA LEU A 89 25.13 3.94 -34.25
C LEU A 89 25.61 4.71 -35.48
N GLU A 90 24.79 4.88 -36.51
CA GLU A 90 25.13 5.61 -37.73
C GLU A 90 25.43 7.11 -37.46
N ILE A 91 24.74 7.71 -36.48
CA ILE A 91 25.03 9.08 -36.00
C ILE A 91 26.35 9.13 -35.21
N ILE A 92 26.60 8.16 -34.31
CA ILE A 92 27.81 8.10 -33.48
C ILE A 92 29.06 7.77 -34.32
N GLU A 93 28.92 6.89 -35.31
CA GLU A 93 29.99 6.42 -36.19
C GLU A 93 30.31 7.43 -37.30
N GLY A 94 29.57 8.55 -37.35
CA GLY A 94 29.81 9.67 -38.23
C GLY A 94 28.91 9.61 -39.46
N GLY A 95 27.72 10.20 -39.35
CA GLY A 95 26.93 10.65 -40.49
C GLY A 95 27.80 11.43 -41.49
N PRO A 96 27.39 11.50 -42.78
CA PRO A 96 28.25 11.69 -43.94
C PRO A 96 29.38 12.66 -43.63
N LYS A 97 30.60 12.10 -43.56
CA LYS A 97 31.85 12.85 -43.32
C LYS A 97 31.73 14.19 -44.02
N GLU A 98 31.53 15.26 -43.27
CA GLU A 98 31.89 16.58 -43.77
C GLU A 98 33.36 16.42 -44.13
N GLN A 99 33.60 16.41 -45.44
CA GLN A 99 34.92 16.45 -46.02
C GLN A 99 35.50 17.77 -45.53
N ILE A 100 36.23 17.72 -44.42
CA ILE A 100 37.19 18.77 -44.10
C ILE A 100 38.28 18.54 -45.14
N ASP A 101 38.16 19.29 -46.23
CA ASP A 101 39.11 19.35 -47.34
C ASP A 101 40.54 19.40 -46.78
N GLU A 102 41.30 18.37 -47.11
CA GLU A 102 42.75 18.34 -46.97
C GLU A 102 43.32 19.30 -48.02
N SER A 103 44.04 20.35 -47.60
CA SER A 103 44.81 21.20 -48.51
C SER A 103 46.13 21.64 -47.84
N PRO A 104 47.25 21.68 -48.58
CA PRO A 104 48.49 21.03 -48.16
C PRO A 104 49.52 21.95 -47.51
N GLU A 105 50.44 21.29 -46.81
CA GLU A 105 51.83 21.65 -46.50
C GLU A 105 52.27 23.10 -46.79
N ALA A 106 52.36 23.90 -45.73
CA ALA A 106 53.23 25.08 -45.73
C ALA A 106 54.57 24.70 -45.09
N GLU A 107 55.57 24.40 -45.93
CA GLU A 107 56.97 24.40 -45.52
C GLU A 107 57.32 25.80 -44.97
N VAL A 108 57.52 25.89 -43.66
CA VAL A 108 58.07 27.10 -43.04
C VAL A 108 59.59 27.05 -43.21
N SER A 109 60.07 27.64 -44.30
CA SER A 109 61.47 28.03 -44.46
C SER A 109 61.80 29.11 -43.44
N VAL A 110 62.48 28.73 -42.35
CA VAL A 110 63.09 29.67 -41.41
C VAL A 110 64.49 30.00 -41.95
N CYS A 111 64.62 31.19 -42.54
CA CYS A 111 65.90 31.88 -42.66
C CYS A 111 66.12 32.73 -41.41
N VAL A 112 67.04 32.34 -40.52
CA VAL A 112 67.93 33.23 -39.76
C VAL A 112 69.25 32.51 -39.51
#